data_AF-A0A1U8A2C8-F1
#
_entry.id   AF-A0A1U8A2C8-F1
#
_cell.length_a   1.000
_cell.length_b   1.000
_cell.length_c   1.000
_cell.angle_alpha   90.00
_cell.angle_beta   90.00
_cell.angle_gamma   90.00
#
_symmetry.space_group_name_H-M   'P 1'
#
loop_
_entity.id
_entity.type
_entity.pdbx_description
1 polymer ?
#
loop_
_entity_poly.entity_id
_entity_poly.type
_entity_poly.pdbx_seq_one_letter_code
_entity_poly.pdbx_strand_id
1 'polypeptide(L)'
;MAARSFQNQLLQGRNTLRENSGNMGAACSSSLSLSLPPTDTLLPYKPKPHFPFNSIINIFQTQLQKPRKTMIQSSHSSLSSSSSFHLKCETFEEKETQDEATSMRPMACLHNINPKLLQQLVYDALVWSSLHGLVVGDRSVQKRSGTVPGVGMVHAPFALLPMSFPRSHWQQACELAPLFNELVDRVSLDGKFLQDSLSRTKKVDAFTHRLLDIHSKMLGINKKEEIRLGLHRSDYMLDAQTKLLLQIELNTISSSFPGLSCLVSELHRYLLDHNGKHLGFDPKRVPGNDAVSQYAEALAKAWNEYNNSRAFVMIVVQAEELNMYDQHWLCTTLKERYDVTTIRRTLAEIDAEGELLPDGTLLVGGQEIAVIYFRAGYTPNDYPSESEWRARLLVEQSSAIKCPSISYHLTGTKKIQQELAKPNVLERFLENKDDISKLRKCFAGLWSLDDSSVVKNAIESPELFVLKPQREGGGNNIYGDNVREILLKLEQEGREELAAYILMQRIFPTASSAFLVRDGIYHQENAISELGIYSAYLRNKEKVIMNDQCGYLVRTKVSSSNEGGIAAGYAVLDSIYLN
;
A
#
# COMPACT_ATOMS: atom_id res chain seq x y z
N MET A 1 -14.27 56.87 1.91
CA MET A 1 -14.51 57.86 2.98
C MET A 1 -13.98 57.25 4.27
N ALA A 2 -12.73 57.55 4.64
CA ALA A 2 -12.38 58.66 5.55
C ALA A 2 -13.04 58.44 6.93
N ALA A 3 -12.34 57.83 7.89
CA ALA A 3 -11.34 58.45 8.79
C ALA A 3 -11.98 59.12 10.03
N ARG A 4 -11.41 58.83 11.21
CA ARG A 4 -11.15 59.74 12.36
C ARG A 4 -10.55 58.90 13.51
N SER A 5 -9.23 59.01 13.79
CA SER A 5 -8.48 60.06 14.55
C SER A 5 -8.55 59.82 16.06
N PHE A 6 -7.47 59.80 16.85
CA PHE A 6 -6.41 60.80 17.10
C PHE A 6 -5.17 60.07 17.71
N GLN A 7 -3.89 60.29 17.33
CA GLN A 7 -2.96 61.43 17.59
C GLN A 7 -2.78 61.77 19.10
N ASN A 8 -1.60 61.99 19.71
CA ASN A 8 -0.25 62.26 19.22
C ASN A 8 0.77 62.40 20.41
N GLN A 9 2.08 62.46 20.10
CA GLN A 9 3.20 63.16 20.81
C GLN A 9 3.90 62.48 22.03
N LEU A 10 5.21 62.65 22.32
CA LEU A 10 6.45 63.25 21.77
C LEU A 10 7.59 62.65 22.67
N LEU A 11 8.69 62.04 22.20
CA LEU A 11 9.95 62.59 21.63
C LEU A 11 11.04 62.98 22.67
N GLN A 12 12.29 62.57 22.38
CA GLN A 12 13.63 63.16 22.66
C GLN A 12 14.64 62.10 23.16
N GLY A 13 15.86 61.96 22.64
CA GLY A 13 16.57 62.64 21.55
C GLY A 13 18.06 62.24 21.50
N ARG A 14 18.64 62.27 20.26
CA ARG A 14 19.96 62.78 19.81
C ARG A 14 21.25 62.37 20.56
N ASN A 15 22.45 62.28 19.99
CA ASN A 15 23.15 62.38 18.67
C ASN A 15 24.64 61.98 19.03
N THR A 16 25.62 61.69 18.17
CA THR A 16 26.24 62.44 17.04
C THR A 16 27.43 61.61 16.47
N LEU A 17 27.54 61.55 15.13
CA LEU A 17 28.68 61.86 14.21
C LEU A 17 30.08 61.22 14.46
N ARG A 18 30.89 60.79 13.47
CA ARG A 18 31.32 61.47 12.22
C ARG A 18 32.11 60.53 11.26
N GLU A 19 32.20 60.96 10.00
CA GLU A 19 32.81 60.41 8.75
C GLU A 19 34.33 60.09 8.84
N ASN A 20 35.02 59.33 7.96
CA ASN A 20 35.24 59.59 6.53
C ASN A 20 36.10 58.50 5.82
N SER A 21 35.76 58.23 4.54
CA SER A 21 36.59 57.95 3.34
C SER A 21 37.82 57.02 3.31
N GLY A 22 37.94 56.20 2.25
CA GLY A 22 39.26 55.81 1.69
C GLY A 22 39.28 54.54 0.83
N ASN A 23 39.87 54.62 -0.36
CA ASN A 23 39.75 53.73 -1.52
C ASN A 23 40.95 52.76 -1.69
N MET A 24 40.76 51.68 -2.46
CA MET A 24 41.73 50.92 -3.31
C MET A 24 42.97 50.21 -2.70
N GLY A 25 43.26 49.02 -3.24
CA GLY A 25 44.65 48.53 -3.38
C GLY A 25 44.86 47.02 -3.23
N ALA A 26 45.48 46.40 -4.23
CA ALA A 26 45.64 44.96 -4.42
C ALA A 26 46.95 44.37 -3.83
N ALA A 27 46.99 43.03 -3.84
CA ALA A 27 48.13 42.15 -4.13
C ALA A 27 49.09 41.65 -3.02
N CYS A 28 49.25 40.32 -3.07
CA CYS A 28 50.48 39.52 -2.92
C CYS A 28 51.07 39.15 -1.54
N SER A 29 50.90 37.86 -1.24
CA SER A 29 51.97 36.84 -1.11
C SER A 29 52.75 36.64 0.19
N SER A 30 53.21 35.39 0.33
CA SER A 30 54.18 34.78 1.27
C SER A 30 53.60 34.30 2.62
N SER A 31 54.00 33.20 3.25
CA SER A 31 54.53 31.84 2.92
C SER A 31 55.08 31.28 4.25
N LEU A 32 55.30 29.95 4.31
CA LEU A 32 55.97 29.13 5.36
C LEU A 32 54.97 28.44 6.32
N SER A 33 54.78 27.11 6.39
CA SER A 33 55.55 25.85 6.18
C SER A 33 55.93 25.18 7.50
N LEU A 34 55.92 23.83 7.48
CA LEU A 34 56.51 22.81 8.38
C LEU A 34 55.44 21.95 9.10
N SER A 35 55.49 20.62 9.18
CA SER A 35 56.27 19.55 8.53
C SER A 35 55.82 18.21 9.14
N LEU A 36 55.69 17.16 8.32
CA LEU A 36 55.60 15.74 8.72
C LEU A 36 56.99 15.16 9.02
N PRO A 37 57.08 14.05 9.77
CA PRO A 37 57.93 12.91 9.34
C PRO A 37 57.34 11.52 9.75
N PRO A 38 57.99 10.37 9.45
CA PRO A 38 58.19 9.78 8.13
C PRO A 38 57.74 8.29 8.04
N THR A 39 57.62 7.79 6.80
CA THR A 39 57.48 6.35 6.46
C THR A 39 58.84 5.69 6.26
N ASP A 40 58.99 4.42 6.63
CA ASP A 40 59.98 3.52 6.01
C ASP A 40 59.51 2.04 5.93
N THR A 41 59.53 1.57 4.68
CA THR A 41 59.81 0.21 4.13
C THR A 41 59.00 -1.05 4.48
N LEU A 42 58.41 -1.58 3.40
CA LEU A 42 57.81 -2.91 3.15
C LEU A 42 58.86 -4.04 3.01
N LEU A 43 58.45 -5.30 3.26
CA LEU A 43 58.73 -6.52 2.44
C LEU A 43 57.88 -7.73 2.95
N PRO A 44 57.70 -8.84 2.20
CA PRO A 44 56.39 -9.29 1.74
C PRO A 44 55.87 -10.59 2.40
N TYR A 45 54.56 -10.69 2.59
CA TYR A 45 53.90 -11.94 3.00
C TYR A 45 53.39 -12.70 1.76
N LYS A 46 53.90 -13.92 1.54
CA LYS A 46 53.45 -14.84 0.48
C LYS A 46 52.12 -15.50 0.86
N PRO A 47 51.11 -15.60 -0.04
CA PRO A 47 49.93 -16.42 0.19
C PRO A 47 50.03 -17.76 -0.56
N LYS A 48 49.80 -18.88 0.14
CA LYS A 48 49.37 -20.18 -0.43
C LYS A 48 48.76 -21.06 0.69
N PRO A 49 47.87 -22.03 0.38
CA PRO A 49 46.85 -22.09 -0.66
C PRO A 49 45.46 -22.45 -0.10
N HIS A 50 44.46 -22.36 -0.99
CA HIS A 50 43.07 -22.82 -0.89
C HIS A 50 42.74 -23.96 0.09
N PHE A 51 41.70 -23.75 0.89
CA PHE A 51 40.78 -24.79 1.33
C PHE A 51 39.36 -24.47 0.81
N PRO A 52 38.64 -25.43 0.22
CA PRO A 52 37.32 -25.18 -0.36
C PRO A 52 36.25 -25.24 0.74
N PHE A 53 35.59 -24.12 1.00
CA PHE A 53 34.28 -24.14 1.68
C PHE A 53 33.21 -24.46 0.63
N ASN A 54 32.90 -25.74 0.49
CA ASN A 54 31.70 -26.23 -0.17
C ASN A 54 30.76 -26.85 0.86
N SER A 55 29.46 -26.69 0.61
CA SER A 55 28.28 -27.15 1.37
C SER A 55 27.87 -26.27 2.56
N ILE A 56 26.88 -25.38 2.36
CA ILE A 56 25.45 -25.53 2.67
C ILE A 56 24.69 -24.54 1.75
N ILE A 57 24.60 -24.85 0.45
CA ILE A 57 23.61 -24.27 -0.47
C ILE A 57 23.19 -25.42 -1.37
N ASN A 58 22.29 -26.28 -0.87
CA ASN A 58 21.61 -27.32 -1.63
C ASN A 58 20.41 -27.89 -0.85
N ILE A 59 19.51 -27.01 -0.38
CA ILE A 59 18.21 -27.41 0.18
C ILE A 59 17.01 -26.71 -0.50
N PHE A 60 17.20 -25.99 -1.61
CA PHE A 60 16.06 -25.51 -2.42
C PHE A 60 16.27 -25.71 -3.92
N GLN A 61 16.38 -26.97 -4.33
CA GLN A 61 16.06 -27.40 -5.69
C GLN A 61 15.32 -28.73 -5.63
N THR A 62 14.03 -28.68 -5.32
CA THR A 62 13.11 -29.79 -5.61
C THR A 62 12.34 -29.48 -6.89
N GLN A 63 12.50 -30.40 -7.83
CA GLN A 63 11.99 -30.48 -9.19
C GLN A 63 10.59 -29.88 -9.44
N LEU A 64 10.54 -28.83 -10.27
CA LEU A 64 9.38 -28.49 -11.08
C LEU A 64 9.44 -29.28 -12.40
N GLN A 65 8.83 -30.47 -12.42
CA GLN A 65 8.54 -31.13 -13.69
C GLN A 65 7.33 -30.46 -14.34
N LYS A 66 7.54 -29.91 -15.54
CA LYS A 66 6.50 -29.37 -16.42
C LYS A 66 5.49 -30.48 -16.81
N PRO A 67 4.18 -30.26 -16.76
CA PRO A 67 3.24 -31.16 -17.42
C PRO A 67 3.33 -30.99 -18.94
N ARG A 68 3.73 -32.06 -19.64
CA ARG A 68 3.54 -32.18 -21.10
C ARG A 68 2.05 -32.20 -21.41
N LYS A 69 1.59 -31.26 -22.24
CA LYS A 69 0.28 -31.32 -22.90
C LYS A 69 0.28 -32.46 -23.92
N THR A 70 -0.53 -33.47 -23.69
CA THR A 70 -0.89 -34.47 -24.72
C THR A 70 -2.23 -34.07 -25.30
N MET A 71 -2.26 -33.71 -26.59
CA MET A 71 -3.48 -33.64 -27.39
C MET A 71 -4.11 -35.03 -27.46
N ILE A 72 -5.40 -35.13 -27.16
CA ILE A 72 -6.23 -36.24 -27.62
C ILE A 72 -7.47 -35.66 -28.27
N GLN A 73 -7.65 -35.99 -29.54
CA GLN A 73 -8.78 -35.66 -30.40
C GLN A 73 -10.06 -36.32 -29.86
N SER A 74 -11.15 -35.54 -29.79
CA SER A 74 -12.49 -36.06 -29.57
C SER A 74 -13.19 -36.29 -30.92
N SER A 75 -13.50 -37.54 -31.24
CA SER A 75 -14.43 -37.93 -32.30
C SER A 75 -15.72 -38.50 -31.69
N HIS A 76 -16.86 -38.02 -32.17
CA HIS A 76 -18.21 -38.47 -31.80
C HIS A 76 -18.59 -39.84 -32.41
N SER A 77 -19.35 -40.65 -31.65
CA SER A 77 -20.46 -41.56 -32.07
C SER A 77 -20.75 -42.54 -30.91
N SER A 78 -21.90 -42.46 -30.21
CA SER A 78 -23.26 -42.98 -30.48
C SER A 78 -23.45 -44.51 -30.28
N LEU A 79 -24.50 -44.83 -29.50
CA LEU A 79 -25.31 -46.06 -29.37
C LEU A 79 -25.07 -47.09 -28.23
N SER A 80 -26.06 -47.09 -27.30
CA SER A 80 -26.88 -48.19 -26.76
C SER A 80 -26.27 -49.56 -26.40
N SER A 81 -26.51 -50.03 -25.17
CA SER A 81 -27.58 -51.01 -24.84
C SER A 81 -27.46 -51.55 -23.40
N SER A 82 -28.61 -52.04 -22.94
CA SER A 82 -29.02 -52.55 -21.63
C SER A 82 -28.26 -53.77 -21.07
N SER A 83 -28.16 -53.88 -19.75
CA SER A 83 -28.77 -55.00 -19.00
C SER A 83 -28.64 -54.83 -17.47
N SER A 84 -29.76 -55.12 -16.83
CA SER A 84 -30.09 -55.18 -15.41
C SER A 84 -29.54 -56.43 -14.72
N PHE A 85 -29.10 -56.32 -13.45
CA PHE A 85 -29.19 -57.43 -12.47
C PHE A 85 -29.29 -56.94 -11.02
N HIS A 86 -29.86 -57.81 -10.20
CA HIS A 86 -30.67 -57.64 -8.99
C HIS A 86 -30.02 -57.05 -7.71
N LEU A 87 -30.88 -56.36 -6.94
CA LEU A 87 -30.76 -56.15 -5.49
C LEU A 87 -30.73 -57.47 -4.70
N LYS A 88 -29.89 -57.53 -3.67
CA LYS A 88 -30.23 -58.17 -2.39
C LYS A 88 -29.69 -57.34 -1.23
N CYS A 89 -30.59 -57.10 -0.28
CA CYS A 89 -30.40 -56.42 0.99
C CYS A 89 -29.96 -57.45 2.02
N GLU A 90 -28.81 -57.26 2.67
CA GLU A 90 -28.45 -57.92 3.93
C GLU A 90 -27.82 -56.86 4.85
N THR A 91 -28.54 -56.58 5.93
CA THR A 91 -28.06 -55.97 7.17
C THR A 91 -26.99 -56.85 7.81
N PHE A 92 -25.87 -56.31 8.31
CA PHE A 92 -25.26 -56.68 9.60
C PHE A 92 -24.09 -55.77 10.01
N GLU A 93 -24.21 -55.28 11.26
CA GLU A 93 -23.20 -54.94 12.27
C GLU A 93 -22.12 -53.85 12.05
N GLU A 94 -22.23 -52.86 12.94
CA GLU A 94 -21.23 -51.86 13.30
C GLU A 94 -19.88 -52.50 13.65
N LYS A 95 -18.83 -52.08 12.95
CA LYS A 95 -17.48 -52.09 13.47
C LYS A 95 -17.05 -50.65 13.70
N GLU A 96 -16.92 -50.32 14.98
CA GLU A 96 -16.20 -49.14 15.45
C GLU A 96 -14.78 -49.14 14.86
N THR A 97 -14.57 -48.35 13.81
CA THR A 97 -13.24 -47.83 13.49
C THR A 97 -13.08 -46.53 14.25
N GLN A 98 -12.15 -46.55 15.22
CA GLN A 98 -11.63 -45.34 15.88
C GLN A 98 -11.05 -44.41 14.81
N ASP A 99 -11.88 -43.49 14.31
CA ASP A 99 -11.39 -42.27 13.72
C ASP A 99 -10.86 -41.40 14.88
N GLU A 100 -9.54 -41.23 14.93
CA GLU A 100 -8.91 -40.15 15.69
C GLU A 100 -9.39 -38.81 15.10
N ALA A 101 -10.60 -38.39 15.49
CA ALA A 101 -11.08 -37.04 15.31
C ALA A 101 -10.18 -36.12 16.13
N THR A 102 -9.13 -35.60 15.51
CA THR A 102 -8.36 -34.49 16.06
C THR A 102 -9.34 -33.32 16.18
N SER A 103 -9.86 -33.11 17.39
CA SER A 103 -10.77 -32.00 17.71
C SER A 103 -10.06 -30.68 17.41
N MET A 104 -10.27 -30.13 16.21
CA MET A 104 -9.73 -28.83 15.83
C MET A 104 -10.44 -27.76 16.67
N ARG A 105 -9.68 -27.08 17.54
CA ARG A 105 -10.22 -26.00 18.36
C ARG A 105 -10.54 -24.80 17.46
N PRO A 106 -11.71 -24.16 17.62
CA PRO A 106 -11.97 -22.87 16.99
C PRO A 106 -10.88 -21.87 17.41
N MET A 107 -10.36 -21.08 16.46
CA MET A 107 -9.47 -19.94 16.74
C MET A 107 -10.06 -18.95 17.77
N ALA A 108 -11.38 -18.99 18.02
CA ALA A 108 -12.02 -18.26 19.10
C ALA A 108 -11.51 -18.64 20.52
N CYS A 109 -10.71 -19.70 20.66
CA CYS A 109 -10.16 -20.18 21.94
C CYS A 109 -8.74 -19.68 22.26
N LEU A 110 -8.28 -18.56 21.67
CA LEU A 110 -6.98 -17.95 21.97
C LEU A 110 -6.81 -17.49 23.44
N HIS A 111 -7.89 -17.43 24.23
CA HIS A 111 -7.83 -17.02 25.65
C HIS A 111 -7.12 -18.03 26.56
N ASN A 112 -6.94 -19.27 26.11
CA ASN A 112 -6.44 -20.38 26.94
C ASN A 112 -5.04 -20.85 26.55
N ILE A 113 -4.24 -20.02 25.87
CA ILE A 113 -2.84 -20.35 25.60
C ILE A 113 -2.07 -20.34 26.92
N ASN A 114 -1.37 -21.43 27.22
CA ASN A 114 -0.52 -21.53 28.41
C ASN A 114 0.50 -20.36 28.43
N PRO A 115 0.64 -19.60 29.53
CA PRO A 115 1.55 -18.46 29.59
C PRO A 115 3.00 -18.77 29.20
N LYS A 116 3.51 -19.97 29.51
CA LYS A 116 4.87 -20.40 29.11
C LYS A 116 4.97 -20.59 27.59
N LEU A 117 3.95 -21.19 26.99
CA LEU A 117 3.87 -21.34 25.54
C LEU A 117 3.75 -19.97 24.86
N LEU A 118 2.97 -19.05 25.43
CA LEU A 118 2.81 -17.71 24.90
C LEU A 118 4.14 -16.93 24.91
N GLN A 119 4.89 -16.98 26.01
CA GLN A 119 6.23 -16.37 26.09
C GLN A 119 7.19 -16.96 25.06
N GLN A 120 7.15 -18.28 24.87
CA GLN A 120 7.96 -18.96 23.85
C GLN A 120 7.59 -18.49 22.44
N LEU A 121 6.30 -18.44 22.11
CA LEU A 121 5.80 -17.97 20.81
C LEU A 121 6.26 -16.53 20.51
N VAL A 122 6.16 -15.64 21.49
CA VAL A 122 6.61 -14.24 21.34
C VAL A 122 8.12 -14.20 21.11
N TYR A 123 8.90 -14.93 21.90
CA TYR A 123 10.35 -15.00 21.72
C TYR A 123 10.73 -15.50 20.32
N ASP A 124 10.14 -16.61 19.88
CA ASP A 124 10.39 -17.19 18.56
C ASP A 124 9.99 -16.23 17.43
N ALA A 125 8.87 -15.51 17.58
CA ALA A 125 8.41 -14.53 16.61
C ALA A 125 9.37 -13.33 16.49
N LEU A 126 9.91 -12.85 17.61
CA LEU A 126 10.88 -11.74 17.62
C LEU A 126 12.21 -12.16 16.99
N VAL A 127 12.69 -13.37 17.30
CA VAL A 127 13.91 -13.94 16.67
C VAL A 127 13.69 -14.12 15.17
N TRP A 128 12.57 -14.73 14.77
CA TRP A 128 12.25 -14.95 13.37
C TRP A 128 12.18 -13.63 12.60
N SER A 129 11.50 -12.62 13.16
CA SER A 129 11.37 -11.28 12.55
C SER A 129 12.74 -10.63 12.32
N SER A 130 13.65 -10.79 13.27
CA SER A 130 15.01 -10.25 13.20
C SER A 130 15.86 -10.94 12.12
N LEU A 131 15.71 -12.26 11.97
CA LEU A 131 16.48 -13.06 11.01
C LEU A 131 15.97 -12.93 9.56
N HIS A 132 14.68 -12.62 9.38
CA HIS A 132 14.02 -12.60 8.08
C HIS A 132 13.67 -11.20 7.59
N GLY A 133 14.08 -10.15 8.30
CA GLY A 133 13.90 -8.76 7.85
C GLY A 133 12.45 -8.26 7.90
N LEU A 134 11.64 -8.79 8.83
CA LEU A 134 10.33 -8.21 9.19
C LEU A 134 10.56 -7.01 10.11
N VAL A 135 11.15 -5.95 9.57
CA VAL A 135 11.66 -4.80 10.33
C VAL A 135 11.25 -3.47 9.71
N VAL A 136 11.20 -2.45 10.56
CA VAL A 136 11.02 -1.04 10.22
C VAL A 136 12.04 -0.20 10.98
N GLY A 137 12.19 1.07 10.60
CA GLY A 137 12.92 2.04 11.41
C GLY A 137 12.19 2.34 12.71
N ASP A 138 12.92 2.33 13.83
CA ASP A 138 12.41 2.70 15.15
C ASP A 138 12.21 4.22 15.23
N ARG A 139 10.99 4.65 15.60
CA ARG A 139 10.63 6.06 15.77
C ARG A 139 11.41 6.75 16.89
N SER A 140 11.85 6.01 17.90
CA SER A 140 12.62 6.54 19.03
C SER A 140 14.03 6.96 18.62
N VAL A 141 14.56 6.37 17.54
CA VAL A 141 15.91 6.65 17.03
C VAL A 141 15.83 7.82 16.04
N GLN A 142 15.73 9.03 16.62
CA GLN A 142 15.48 10.30 15.92
C GLN A 142 16.17 10.41 14.56
N LYS A 143 15.34 10.56 13.51
CA LYS A 143 15.66 10.83 12.09
C LYS A 143 16.62 9.87 11.39
N ARG A 144 17.43 9.09 12.12
CA ARG A 144 18.41 8.17 11.55
C ARG A 144 17.76 6.91 11.02
N SER A 145 16.81 6.33 11.74
CA SER A 145 16.17 5.07 11.33
C SER A 145 15.32 5.19 10.06
N GLY A 146 14.88 6.41 9.72
CA GLY A 146 14.15 6.72 8.48
C GLY A 146 15.03 7.20 7.32
N THR A 147 16.34 7.38 7.52
CA THR A 147 17.26 7.91 6.48
C THR A 147 18.51 7.05 6.27
N VAL A 148 18.93 6.27 7.27
CA VAL A 148 20.13 5.44 7.25
C VAL A 148 19.74 3.96 7.41
N PRO A 149 19.80 3.16 6.33
CA PRO A 149 19.52 1.72 6.41
C PRO A 149 20.47 1.00 7.39
N GLY A 150 19.95 -0.04 8.06
CA GLY A 150 20.72 -0.89 8.97
C GLY A 150 20.95 -0.32 10.37
N VAL A 151 20.42 0.87 10.68
CA VAL A 151 20.56 1.52 11.99
C VAL A 151 19.19 1.75 12.62
N GLY A 152 19.06 1.49 13.92
CA GLY A 152 17.83 1.74 14.67
C GLY A 152 16.64 0.94 14.13
N MET A 153 16.85 -0.35 13.85
CA MET A 153 15.79 -1.23 13.38
C MET A 153 15.02 -1.80 14.57
N VAL A 154 13.71 -1.94 14.38
CA VAL A 154 12.80 -2.67 15.27
C VAL A 154 11.94 -3.59 14.43
N HIS A 155 11.45 -4.69 15.01
CA HIS A 155 10.49 -5.53 14.30
C HIS A 155 9.26 -4.70 13.88
N ALA A 156 8.69 -4.98 12.71
CA ALA A 156 7.41 -4.40 12.35
C ALA A 156 6.35 -4.83 13.38
N PRO A 157 5.41 -3.97 13.81
CA PRO A 157 4.34 -4.41 14.71
C PRO A 157 3.48 -5.49 14.04
N PHE A 158 3.24 -6.62 14.70
CA PHE A 158 2.51 -7.76 14.15
C PHE A 158 1.51 -8.37 15.16
N ALA A 159 0.46 -9.02 14.67
CA ALA A 159 -0.35 -9.96 15.47
C ALA A 159 0.43 -11.28 15.60
N LEU A 160 0.46 -11.90 16.78
CA LEU A 160 1.27 -13.09 17.03
C LEU A 160 0.76 -14.34 16.28
N LEU A 161 -0.56 -14.40 16.06
CA LEU A 161 -1.25 -15.52 15.42
C LEU A 161 -2.25 -14.95 14.41
N PRO A 162 -2.50 -15.66 13.30
CA PRO A 162 -3.32 -15.16 12.20
C PRO A 162 -4.78 -14.94 12.59
N MET A 163 -5.48 -13.99 11.97
CA MET A 163 -6.93 -13.83 12.15
C MET A 163 -7.73 -14.90 11.39
N SER A 164 -8.65 -15.59 12.06
CA SER A 164 -9.65 -16.46 11.42
C SER A 164 -10.50 -15.70 10.39
N PHE A 165 -10.60 -16.21 9.16
CA PHE A 165 -11.37 -15.55 8.09
C PHE A 165 -12.11 -16.57 7.19
N PRO A 166 -13.38 -16.33 6.83
CA PRO A 166 -14.14 -17.22 5.95
C PRO A 166 -13.52 -17.40 4.57
N ARG A 167 -13.32 -18.66 4.15
CA ARG A 167 -12.79 -18.99 2.83
C ARG A 167 -13.63 -18.42 1.68
N SER A 168 -14.96 -18.41 1.82
CA SER A 168 -15.87 -17.85 0.82
C SER A 168 -15.66 -16.35 0.60
N HIS A 169 -15.47 -15.59 1.68
CA HIS A 169 -15.25 -14.14 1.59
C HIS A 169 -13.84 -13.83 1.11
N TRP A 170 -12.85 -14.67 1.44
CA TRP A 170 -11.51 -14.56 0.86
C TRP A 170 -11.55 -14.74 -0.66
N GLN A 171 -12.24 -15.78 -1.15
CA GLN A 171 -12.43 -16.02 -2.58
C GLN A 171 -13.16 -14.85 -3.24
N GLN A 172 -14.23 -14.34 -2.63
CA GLN A 172 -14.94 -13.16 -3.11
C GLN A 172 -13.99 -11.95 -3.25
N ALA A 173 -13.14 -11.68 -2.26
CA ALA A 173 -12.18 -10.58 -2.31
C ALA A 173 -11.18 -10.75 -3.46
N CYS A 174 -10.67 -11.97 -3.66
CA CYS A 174 -9.75 -12.27 -4.76
C CYS A 174 -10.41 -12.14 -6.15
N GLU A 175 -11.67 -12.56 -6.30
CA GLU A 175 -12.43 -12.42 -7.55
C GLU A 175 -12.68 -10.95 -7.93
N LEU A 176 -12.75 -10.05 -6.95
CA LEU A 176 -12.98 -8.61 -7.18
C LEU A 176 -11.73 -7.88 -7.69
N ALA A 177 -10.52 -8.37 -7.38
CA ALA A 177 -9.26 -7.72 -7.74
C ALA A 177 -9.12 -7.39 -9.24
N PRO A 178 -9.28 -8.33 -10.18
CA PRO A 178 -9.17 -8.02 -11.61
C PRO A 178 -10.30 -7.13 -12.14
N LEU A 179 -11.47 -7.11 -11.47
CA LEU A 179 -12.58 -6.24 -11.81
C LEU A 179 -12.29 -4.79 -11.40
N PHE A 180 -11.74 -4.59 -10.21
CA PHE A 180 -11.31 -3.26 -9.76
C PHE A 180 -10.17 -2.71 -10.60
N ASN A 181 -9.20 -3.54 -11.01
CA ASN A 181 -8.13 -3.13 -11.93
C ASN A 181 -8.69 -2.55 -13.24
N GLU A 182 -9.60 -3.28 -13.90
CA GLU A 182 -10.20 -2.83 -15.15
C GLU A 182 -11.10 -1.59 -14.94
N LEU A 183 -11.83 -1.53 -13.82
CA LEU A 183 -12.62 -0.35 -13.46
C LEU A 183 -11.71 0.88 -13.28
N VAL A 184 -10.57 0.76 -12.60
CA VAL A 184 -9.63 1.86 -12.40
C VAL A 184 -9.08 2.34 -13.74
N ASP A 185 -8.66 1.43 -14.63
CA ASP A 185 -8.17 1.80 -15.97
C ASP A 185 -9.23 2.59 -16.73
N ARG A 186 -10.46 2.08 -16.80
CA ARG A 186 -11.54 2.71 -17.58
C ARG A 186 -11.99 4.04 -17.01
N VAL A 187 -12.06 4.17 -15.68
CA VAL A 187 -12.37 5.45 -15.02
C VAL A 187 -11.26 6.47 -15.27
N SER A 188 -10.00 6.04 -15.27
CA SER A 188 -8.85 6.92 -15.51
C SER A 188 -8.84 7.54 -16.91
N LEU A 189 -9.49 6.89 -17.89
CA LEU A 189 -9.61 7.38 -19.27
C LEU A 189 -10.71 8.43 -19.44
N ASP A 190 -11.71 8.47 -18.55
CA ASP A 190 -12.77 9.48 -18.59
C ASP A 190 -12.35 10.74 -17.82
N GLY A 191 -11.47 11.52 -18.45
CA GLY A 191 -10.94 12.75 -17.87
C GLY A 191 -12.02 13.78 -17.52
N LYS A 192 -13.14 13.79 -18.27
CA LYS A 192 -14.29 14.66 -17.98
C LYS A 192 -14.99 14.21 -16.70
N PHE A 193 -15.23 12.92 -16.52
CA PHE A 193 -15.79 12.39 -15.28
C PHE A 193 -14.93 12.77 -14.07
N LEU A 194 -13.61 12.55 -14.13
CA LEU A 194 -12.72 12.91 -13.03
C LEU A 194 -12.77 14.40 -12.69
N GLN A 195 -12.70 15.28 -13.70
CA GLN A 195 -12.77 16.73 -13.50
C GLN A 195 -14.12 17.18 -12.95
N ASP A 196 -15.22 16.66 -13.50
CA ASP A 196 -16.57 17.04 -13.08
C ASP A 196 -16.87 16.56 -11.65
N SER A 197 -16.57 15.29 -11.35
CA SER A 197 -16.82 14.67 -10.03
C SER A 197 -16.03 15.34 -8.90
N LEU A 198 -14.85 15.87 -9.20
CA LEU A 198 -13.98 16.55 -8.22
C LEU A 198 -14.04 18.08 -8.33
N SER A 199 -14.89 18.66 -9.20
CA SER A 199 -14.96 20.10 -9.46
C SER A 199 -15.28 20.94 -8.23
N ARG A 200 -16.13 20.42 -7.32
CA ARG A 200 -16.45 21.08 -6.05
C ARG A 200 -15.34 20.90 -5.03
N THR A 201 -14.80 19.69 -4.93
CA THR A 201 -13.64 19.39 -4.09
C THR A 201 -12.45 20.29 -4.42
N LYS A 202 -12.22 20.60 -5.71
CA LYS A 202 -11.19 21.54 -6.18
C LYS A 202 -11.23 22.91 -5.50
N LYS A 203 -12.42 23.39 -5.14
CA LYS A 203 -12.61 24.73 -4.56
C LYS A 203 -12.15 24.79 -3.10
N VAL A 204 -12.23 23.68 -2.38
CA VAL A 204 -12.09 23.63 -0.91
C VAL A 204 -10.88 22.80 -0.46
N ASP A 205 -10.35 21.93 -1.33
CA ASP A 205 -9.15 21.14 -1.04
C ASP A 205 -7.97 21.52 -1.95
N ALA A 206 -7.03 22.29 -1.40
CA ALA A 206 -5.84 22.75 -2.12
C ALA A 206 -4.99 21.60 -2.67
N PHE A 207 -4.92 20.46 -1.99
CA PHE A 207 -4.14 19.33 -2.46
C PHE A 207 -4.77 18.69 -3.72
N THR A 208 -6.06 18.32 -3.64
CA THR A 208 -6.79 17.79 -4.80
C THR A 208 -6.83 18.79 -5.95
N HIS A 209 -6.91 20.10 -5.67
CA HIS A 209 -6.81 21.14 -6.69
C HIS A 209 -5.54 20.99 -7.52
N ARG A 210 -4.38 20.90 -6.84
CA ARG A 210 -3.09 20.82 -7.52
C ARG A 210 -2.96 19.52 -8.33
N LEU A 211 -3.51 18.41 -7.85
CA LEU A 211 -3.61 17.16 -8.64
C LEU A 211 -4.46 17.34 -9.90
N LEU A 212 -5.63 17.99 -9.79
CA LEU A 212 -6.51 18.30 -10.92
C LEU A 212 -5.90 19.26 -11.93
N ASP A 213 -5.03 20.17 -11.50
CA ASP A 213 -4.30 21.07 -12.39
C ASP A 213 -3.28 20.33 -13.23
N ILE A 214 -2.54 19.37 -12.64
CA ILE A 214 -1.63 18.50 -13.40
C ILE A 214 -2.43 17.67 -14.40
N HIS A 215 -3.53 17.06 -13.96
CA HIS A 215 -4.40 16.29 -14.84
C HIS A 215 -4.97 17.16 -15.99
N SER A 216 -5.43 18.38 -15.70
CA SER A 216 -5.88 19.35 -16.72
C SER A 216 -4.80 19.66 -17.74
N LYS A 217 -3.54 19.83 -17.30
CA LYS A 217 -2.40 20.04 -18.20
C LYS A 217 -2.16 18.82 -19.09
N MET A 218 -2.28 17.60 -18.56
CA MET A 218 -2.12 16.36 -19.35
C MET A 218 -3.21 16.21 -20.41
N LEU A 219 -4.46 16.55 -20.06
CA LEU A 219 -5.56 16.63 -21.01
C LEU A 219 -5.32 17.71 -22.08
N GLY A 220 -4.84 18.89 -21.69
CA GLY A 220 -4.57 20.00 -22.62
C GLY A 220 -3.51 19.71 -23.67
N ILE A 221 -2.49 18.90 -23.32
CA ILE A 221 -1.48 18.43 -24.28
C ILE A 221 -1.90 17.13 -25.01
N ASN A 222 -3.12 16.64 -24.78
CA ASN A 222 -3.64 15.37 -25.31
C ASN A 222 -2.67 14.20 -25.10
N LYS A 223 -2.07 14.11 -23.90
CA LYS A 223 -1.11 13.07 -23.58
C LYS A 223 -1.78 11.70 -23.70
N LYS A 224 -1.23 10.84 -24.56
CA LYS A 224 -1.64 9.43 -24.66
C LYS A 224 -0.70 8.56 -23.86
N GLU A 225 -1.22 7.90 -22.83
CA GLU A 225 -0.50 6.87 -22.08
C GLU A 225 -0.86 5.51 -22.65
N GLU A 226 -0.09 5.06 -23.64
CA GLU A 226 -0.32 3.78 -24.29
C GLU A 226 -0.05 2.61 -23.34
N ILE A 227 1.02 2.70 -22.54
CA ILE A 227 1.36 1.73 -21.52
C ILE A 227 0.92 2.26 -20.15
N ARG A 228 0.02 1.54 -19.49
CA ARG A 228 -0.57 1.93 -18.19
C ARG A 228 -0.37 0.82 -17.18
N LEU A 229 0.21 1.18 -16.04
CA LEU A 229 0.54 0.28 -14.96
C LEU A 229 -0.19 0.70 -13.68
N GLY A 230 -0.84 -0.26 -13.04
CA GLY A 230 -1.50 -0.10 -11.76
C GLY A 230 -1.04 -1.14 -10.74
N LEU A 231 -0.56 -0.68 -9.58
CA LEU A 231 -0.29 -1.52 -8.42
C LEU A 231 -1.23 -1.10 -7.29
N HIS A 232 -2.35 -1.83 -7.15
CA HIS A 232 -3.46 -1.43 -6.30
C HIS A 232 -3.59 -2.30 -5.08
N ARG A 233 -4.27 -1.77 -4.06
CA ARG A 233 -4.77 -2.56 -2.93
C ARG A 233 -6.20 -2.16 -2.61
N SER A 234 -7.11 -3.12 -2.75
CA SER A 234 -8.51 -2.96 -2.37
C SER A 234 -8.70 -3.47 -0.95
N ASP A 235 -9.15 -2.61 -0.04
CA ASP A 235 -9.25 -2.92 1.38
C ASP A 235 -10.70 -3.20 1.78
N TYR A 236 -10.93 -4.20 2.63
CA TYR A 236 -12.24 -4.73 2.98
C TYR A 236 -12.38 -5.03 4.47
N MET A 237 -13.62 -4.91 4.96
CA MET A 237 -14.04 -5.45 6.26
C MET A 237 -15.24 -6.38 6.08
N LEU A 238 -15.31 -7.43 6.89
CA LEU A 238 -16.46 -8.32 6.95
C LEU A 238 -17.42 -7.83 8.03
N ASP A 239 -18.56 -7.28 7.61
CA ASP A 239 -19.56 -6.74 8.53
C ASP A 239 -20.23 -7.86 9.35
N ALA A 240 -20.29 -7.70 10.67
CA ALA A 240 -20.77 -8.75 11.57
C ALA A 240 -22.28 -9.00 11.44
N GLN A 241 -23.06 -7.96 11.17
CA GLN A 241 -24.52 -8.05 11.14
C GLN A 241 -24.99 -8.61 9.79
N THR A 242 -24.52 -8.01 8.70
CA THR A 242 -24.96 -8.37 7.33
C THR A 242 -24.20 -9.55 6.75
N LYS A 243 -23.04 -9.92 7.34
CA LYS A 243 -22.11 -10.92 6.81
C LYS A 243 -21.61 -10.60 5.39
N LEU A 244 -21.65 -9.33 5.00
CA LEU A 244 -21.15 -8.87 3.71
C LEU A 244 -19.69 -8.46 3.82
N LEU A 245 -18.90 -8.83 2.81
CA LEU A 245 -17.57 -8.26 2.60
C LEU A 245 -17.74 -6.89 1.94
N LEU A 246 -17.41 -5.83 2.68
CA LEU A 246 -17.61 -4.46 2.24
C LEU A 246 -16.26 -3.76 2.06
N GLN A 247 -16.09 -3.07 0.93
CA GLN A 247 -14.89 -2.33 0.58
C GLN A 247 -14.80 -1.06 1.43
N ILE A 248 -13.66 -0.88 2.09
CA ILE A 248 -13.29 0.30 2.88
C ILE A 248 -12.82 1.42 1.95
N GLU A 249 -11.87 1.08 1.07
CA GLU A 249 -11.25 2.00 0.12
C GLU A 249 -10.50 1.21 -0.97
N LEU A 250 -10.11 1.92 -2.04
CA LEU A 250 -9.25 1.41 -3.09
C LEU A 250 -7.99 2.28 -3.17
N ASN A 251 -6.84 1.71 -2.83
CA ASN A 251 -5.55 2.40 -2.88
C ASN A 251 -4.99 2.26 -4.28
N THR A 252 -4.88 3.38 -5.01
CA THR A 252 -4.29 3.39 -6.35
C THR A 252 -2.87 3.95 -6.39
N ILE A 253 -2.42 4.60 -5.32
CA ILE A 253 -1.06 5.14 -5.15
C ILE A 253 -0.39 4.59 -3.88
N SER A 254 0.91 4.30 -3.97
CA SER A 254 1.75 3.93 -2.81
C SER A 254 1.15 2.83 -1.91
N SER A 255 0.58 1.80 -2.54
CA SER A 255 0.07 0.60 -1.86
C SER A 255 1.20 -0.09 -1.08
N SER A 256 1.32 0.26 0.20
CA SER A 256 2.40 -0.20 1.08
C SER A 256 2.22 -1.66 1.53
N PHE A 257 3.31 -2.23 2.06
CA PHE A 257 3.42 -3.55 2.68
C PHE A 257 3.44 -4.81 1.79
N PRO A 258 3.62 -4.77 0.45
CA PRO A 258 3.71 -6.01 -0.32
C PRO A 258 4.94 -6.86 0.06
N GLY A 259 6.02 -6.25 0.60
CA GLY A 259 7.19 -6.96 1.13
C GLY A 259 6.91 -7.55 2.50
N LEU A 260 6.50 -6.71 3.45
CA LEU A 260 6.33 -7.15 4.84
C LEU A 260 5.13 -8.10 5.04
N SER A 261 4.07 -7.99 4.24
CA SER A 261 2.91 -8.89 4.38
C SER A 261 3.23 -10.34 3.99
N CYS A 262 4.12 -10.55 3.01
CA CYS A 262 4.66 -11.86 2.68
C CYS A 262 5.34 -12.49 3.89
N LEU A 263 6.19 -11.71 4.57
CA LEU A 263 6.93 -12.17 5.74
C LEU A 263 6.01 -12.51 6.93
N VAL A 264 4.91 -11.78 7.11
CA VAL A 264 3.94 -12.08 8.17
C VAL A 264 3.18 -13.39 7.90
N SER A 265 2.83 -13.67 6.65
CA SER A 265 2.27 -14.97 6.26
C SER A 265 3.24 -16.12 6.59
N GLU A 266 4.53 -15.94 6.30
CA GLU A 266 5.57 -16.94 6.59
C GLU A 266 5.87 -17.07 8.09
N LEU A 267 5.88 -15.96 8.84
CA LEU A 267 5.99 -15.97 10.30
C LEU A 267 4.86 -16.80 10.93
N HIS A 268 3.61 -16.56 10.51
CA HIS A 268 2.47 -17.32 11.04
C HIS A 268 2.56 -18.79 10.67
N ARG A 269 2.96 -19.14 9.46
CA ARG A 269 3.20 -20.55 9.07
C ARG A 269 4.30 -21.18 9.92
N TYR A 270 5.40 -20.48 10.14
CA TYR A 270 6.52 -20.93 10.97
C TYR A 270 6.05 -21.22 12.40
N LEU A 271 5.36 -20.28 13.05
CA LEU A 271 4.87 -20.45 14.42
C LEU A 271 3.86 -21.58 14.53
N LEU A 272 2.93 -21.70 13.57
CA LEU A 272 1.93 -22.76 13.54
C LEU A 272 2.53 -24.13 13.26
N ASP A 273 3.56 -24.25 12.43
CA ASP A 273 4.23 -25.51 12.15
C ASP A 273 5.02 -26.01 13.37
N HIS A 274 5.82 -25.12 13.98
CA HIS A 274 6.66 -25.45 15.14
C HIS A 274 5.85 -25.75 16.41
N ASN A 275 4.65 -25.16 16.54
CA ASN A 275 3.79 -25.30 17.72
C ASN A 275 2.45 -25.97 17.43
N GLY A 276 2.25 -26.53 16.24
CA GLY A 276 0.96 -27.01 15.73
C GLY A 276 0.33 -28.11 16.57
N LYS A 277 1.14 -28.98 17.18
CA LYS A 277 0.67 -30.03 18.11
C LYS A 277 0.07 -29.46 19.40
N HIS A 278 0.53 -28.29 19.83
CA HIS A 278 0.03 -27.62 21.04
C HIS A 278 -1.14 -26.68 20.75
N LEU A 279 -1.16 -26.07 19.56
CA LEU A 279 -2.17 -25.10 19.15
C LEU A 279 -3.38 -25.75 18.44
N GLY A 280 -3.18 -26.90 17.77
CA GLY A 280 -4.21 -27.59 17.01
C GLY A 280 -4.58 -26.89 15.70
N PHE A 281 -3.66 -26.14 15.09
CA PHE A 281 -3.86 -25.41 13.84
C PHE A 281 -3.06 -25.99 12.69
N ASP A 282 -3.62 -25.93 11.49
CA ASP A 282 -2.96 -26.36 10.26
C ASP A 282 -2.29 -25.16 9.57
N PRO A 283 -0.94 -25.11 9.46
CA PRO A 283 -0.25 -23.99 8.81
C PRO A 283 -0.68 -23.79 7.35
N LYS A 284 -1.20 -24.82 6.66
CA LYS A 284 -1.71 -24.71 5.28
C LYS A 284 -2.98 -23.87 5.14
N ARG A 285 -3.67 -23.59 6.25
CA ARG A 285 -4.83 -22.69 6.27
C ARG A 285 -4.43 -21.22 6.24
N VAL A 286 -3.16 -20.89 6.44
CA VAL A 286 -2.61 -19.56 6.10
C VAL A 286 -2.28 -19.54 4.60
N PRO A 287 -2.98 -18.77 3.76
CA PRO A 287 -2.77 -18.78 2.32
C PRO A 287 -1.41 -18.19 1.94
N GLY A 288 -0.86 -18.66 0.81
CA GLY A 288 0.42 -18.18 0.28
C GLY A 288 0.33 -16.71 -0.09
N ASN A 289 1.44 -16.01 0.03
CA ASN A 289 1.49 -14.57 -0.20
C ASN A 289 2.75 -14.21 -0.97
N ASP A 290 2.59 -13.92 -2.26
CA ASP A 290 3.69 -13.60 -3.17
C ASP A 290 3.65 -12.12 -3.62
N ALA A 291 3.05 -11.25 -2.81
CA ALA A 291 2.75 -9.87 -3.19
C ALA A 291 3.96 -9.08 -3.72
N VAL A 292 5.09 -9.10 -3.00
CA VAL A 292 6.33 -8.44 -3.45
C VAL A 292 6.84 -8.99 -4.78
N SER A 293 6.74 -10.30 -4.99
CA SER A 293 7.20 -10.95 -6.21
C SER A 293 6.32 -10.56 -7.40
N GLN A 294 5.01 -10.53 -7.21
CA GLN A 294 4.08 -10.18 -8.29
C GLN A 294 4.09 -8.68 -8.61
N TYR A 295 4.28 -7.81 -7.61
CA TYR A 295 4.53 -6.38 -7.86
C TYR A 295 5.85 -6.15 -8.63
N ALA A 296 6.91 -6.87 -8.27
CA ALA A 296 8.18 -6.82 -9.01
C ALA A 296 7.99 -7.32 -10.46
N GLU A 297 7.23 -8.39 -10.67
CA GLU A 297 6.92 -8.91 -12.00
C GLU A 297 6.17 -7.88 -12.86
N ALA A 298 5.17 -7.20 -12.29
CA ALA A 298 4.41 -6.17 -12.98
C ALA A 298 5.28 -4.97 -13.39
N LEU A 299 6.16 -4.52 -12.50
CA LEU A 299 7.14 -3.46 -12.79
C LEU A 299 8.14 -3.89 -13.87
N ALA A 300 8.65 -5.12 -13.80
CA ALA A 300 9.57 -5.66 -14.80
C ALA A 300 8.89 -5.82 -16.17
N LYS A 301 7.63 -6.27 -16.21
CA LYS A 301 6.83 -6.33 -17.45
C LYS A 301 6.61 -4.94 -18.03
N ALA A 302 6.28 -3.93 -17.21
CA ALA A 302 6.13 -2.56 -17.68
C ALA A 302 7.45 -1.99 -18.24
N TRP A 303 8.57 -2.25 -17.56
CA TRP A 303 9.91 -1.89 -18.03
C TRP A 303 10.25 -2.56 -19.37
N ASN A 304 9.89 -3.84 -19.54
CA ASN A 304 10.06 -4.54 -20.82
C ASN A 304 9.20 -3.93 -21.94
N GLU A 305 7.98 -3.51 -21.64
CA GLU A 305 7.10 -2.84 -22.63
C GLU A 305 7.61 -1.45 -23.02
N TYR A 306 8.30 -0.73 -22.11
CA TYR A 306 9.02 0.50 -22.45
C TYR A 306 10.18 0.23 -23.43
N ASN A 307 10.74 -0.99 -23.42
CA ASN A 307 11.66 -1.52 -24.42
C ASN A 307 13.01 -0.77 -24.53
N ASN A 308 13.60 -0.42 -23.39
CA ASN A 308 14.98 0.07 -23.31
C ASN A 308 15.71 -0.60 -22.14
N SER A 309 16.61 -1.53 -22.46
CA SER A 309 17.31 -2.34 -21.46
C SER A 309 18.31 -1.58 -20.59
N ARG A 310 18.62 -0.32 -20.94
CA ARG A 310 19.51 0.55 -20.15
C ARG A 310 18.75 1.50 -19.21
N ALA A 311 17.44 1.60 -19.38
CA ALA A 311 16.62 2.49 -18.58
C ALA A 311 16.37 1.91 -17.17
N PHE A 312 16.08 2.79 -16.21
CA PHE A 312 15.91 2.45 -14.80
C PHE A 312 14.45 2.47 -14.40
N VAL A 313 14.15 1.77 -13.30
CA VAL A 313 12.92 1.97 -12.54
C VAL A 313 13.22 2.94 -11.40
N MET A 314 12.57 4.11 -11.40
CA MET A 314 12.71 5.08 -10.33
C MET A 314 11.62 4.88 -9.28
N ILE A 315 12.02 4.75 -8.01
CA ILE A 315 11.13 4.73 -6.86
C ILE A 315 11.09 6.14 -6.28
N VAL A 316 9.92 6.78 -6.33
CA VAL A 316 9.71 8.11 -5.73
C VAL A 316 9.41 7.93 -4.25
N VAL A 317 10.20 8.50 -3.37
CA VAL A 317 10.19 8.21 -1.92
C VAL A 317 10.05 9.46 -1.06
N GLN A 318 9.61 9.29 0.19
CA GLN A 318 9.65 10.36 1.18
C GLN A 318 11.10 10.59 1.64
N ALA A 319 11.40 11.79 2.13
CA ALA A 319 12.73 12.13 2.64
C ALA A 319 13.11 11.35 3.91
N GLU A 320 12.13 11.11 4.78
CA GLU A 320 12.24 10.22 5.94
C GLU A 320 11.24 9.07 5.76
N GLU A 321 11.72 7.83 5.71
CA GLU A 321 10.91 6.65 5.38
C GLU A 321 11.23 5.48 6.32
N LEU A 322 10.46 5.35 7.40
CA LEU A 322 10.63 4.28 8.39
C LEU A 322 10.30 2.90 7.80
N ASN A 323 9.47 2.84 6.77
CA ASN A 323 9.09 1.60 6.08
C ASN A 323 9.96 1.35 4.83
N MET A 324 11.20 1.87 4.79
CA MET A 324 12.06 1.74 3.61
C MET A 324 12.38 0.28 3.27
N TYR A 325 12.43 -0.62 4.26
CA TYR A 325 12.75 -2.02 4.07
C TYR A 325 11.69 -2.74 3.21
N ASP A 326 10.41 -2.39 3.34
CA ASP A 326 9.34 -2.86 2.44
C ASP A 326 9.61 -2.50 0.97
N GLN A 327 10.16 -1.31 0.74
CA GLN A 327 10.52 -0.83 -0.60
C GLN A 327 11.80 -1.51 -1.10
N HIS A 328 12.78 -1.73 -0.23
CA HIS A 328 14.01 -2.43 -0.57
C HIS A 328 13.77 -3.90 -0.92
N TRP A 329 12.82 -4.58 -0.25
CA TRP A 329 12.39 -5.93 -0.64
C TRP A 329 11.94 -6.00 -2.11
N LEU A 330 11.17 -5.00 -2.56
CA LEU A 330 10.75 -4.89 -3.96
C LEU A 330 11.93 -4.62 -4.90
N CYS A 331 12.81 -3.68 -4.53
CA CYS A 331 13.99 -3.32 -5.34
C CYS A 331 14.96 -4.50 -5.50
N THR A 332 15.22 -5.24 -4.43
CA THR A 332 16.05 -6.44 -4.45
C THR A 332 15.41 -7.53 -5.30
N THR A 333 14.10 -7.75 -5.17
CA THR A 333 13.38 -8.72 -6.00
C THR A 333 13.45 -8.38 -7.49
N LEU A 334 13.30 -7.10 -7.85
CA LEU A 334 13.48 -6.61 -9.22
C LEU A 334 14.89 -6.91 -9.76
N LYS A 335 15.92 -6.60 -8.97
CA LYS A 335 17.30 -6.80 -9.39
C LYS A 335 17.65 -8.28 -9.51
N GLU A 336 17.33 -9.09 -8.52
CA GLU A 336 17.75 -10.49 -8.45
C GLU A 336 16.99 -11.39 -9.43
N ARG A 337 15.71 -11.11 -9.69
CA ARG A 337 14.87 -11.97 -10.56
C ARG A 337 14.77 -11.50 -12.00
N TYR A 338 14.88 -10.20 -12.24
CA TYR A 338 14.64 -9.60 -13.55
C TYR A 338 15.81 -8.78 -14.08
N ASP A 339 16.89 -8.64 -13.31
CA ASP A 339 18.05 -7.79 -13.62
C ASP A 339 17.71 -6.31 -13.87
N VAL A 340 16.57 -5.85 -13.32
CA VAL A 340 16.10 -4.47 -13.47
C VAL A 340 16.75 -3.60 -12.40
N THR A 341 17.43 -2.54 -12.84
CA THR A 341 18.11 -1.62 -11.91
C THR A 341 17.14 -0.53 -11.42
N THR A 342 17.22 -0.23 -10.12
CA THR A 342 16.37 0.77 -9.47
C THR A 342 17.19 1.95 -8.96
N ILE A 343 16.58 3.14 -8.96
CA ILE A 343 17.08 4.31 -8.22
C ILE A 343 15.97 4.82 -7.30
N ARG A 344 16.35 5.46 -6.19
CA ARG A 344 15.42 6.10 -5.24
C ARG A 344 15.65 7.60 -5.29
N ARG A 345 14.57 8.37 -5.38
CA ARG A 345 14.61 9.83 -5.41
C ARG A 345 13.40 10.42 -4.69
N THR A 346 13.63 11.49 -3.93
CA THR A 346 12.57 12.37 -3.44
C THR A 346 12.05 13.26 -4.56
N LEU A 347 10.87 13.85 -4.40
CA LEU A 347 10.36 14.84 -5.37
C LEU A 347 11.28 16.06 -5.51
N ALA A 348 11.92 16.51 -4.43
CA ALA A 348 12.88 17.61 -4.46
C ALA A 348 14.13 17.27 -5.28
N GLU A 349 14.68 16.06 -5.15
CA GLU A 349 15.81 15.61 -5.98
C GLU A 349 15.41 15.46 -7.45
N ILE A 350 14.17 15.05 -7.74
CA ILE A 350 13.67 14.98 -9.12
C ILE A 350 13.56 16.38 -9.75
N ASP A 351 13.14 17.41 -9.02
CA ASP A 351 13.15 18.80 -9.53
C ASP A 351 14.57 19.31 -9.77
N ALA A 352 15.52 18.91 -8.92
CA ALA A 352 16.91 19.34 -9.01
C ALA A 352 17.72 18.64 -10.11
N GLU A 353 17.49 17.34 -10.33
CA GLU A 353 18.28 16.49 -11.22
C GLU A 353 17.53 16.03 -12.48
N GLY A 354 16.23 16.32 -12.57
CA GLY A 354 15.35 15.84 -13.62
C GLY A 354 15.35 16.73 -14.87
N GLU A 355 15.46 16.12 -16.03
CA GLU A 355 15.33 16.79 -17.32
C GLU A 355 14.48 15.97 -18.31
N LEU A 356 13.70 16.67 -19.13
CA LEU A 356 12.98 16.07 -20.24
C LEU A 356 13.73 16.32 -21.55
N LEU A 357 14.08 15.24 -22.23
CA LEU A 357 14.63 15.31 -23.58
C LEU A 357 13.53 15.71 -24.60
N PRO A 358 13.90 16.18 -25.80
CA PRO A 358 12.94 16.62 -26.81
C PRO A 358 11.92 15.54 -27.25
N ASP A 359 12.27 14.26 -27.11
CA ASP A 359 11.39 13.13 -27.42
C ASP A 359 10.46 12.73 -26.26
N GLY A 360 10.55 13.44 -25.12
CA GLY A 360 9.76 13.20 -23.92
C GLY A 360 10.42 12.23 -22.92
N THR A 361 11.61 11.71 -23.21
CA THR A 361 12.36 10.84 -22.30
C THR A 361 12.76 11.60 -21.03
N LEU A 362 12.51 11.01 -19.86
CA LEU A 362 12.95 11.56 -18.58
C LEU A 362 14.34 11.03 -18.24
N LEU A 363 15.27 11.97 -18.00
CA LEU A 363 16.53 11.67 -17.33
C LEU A 363 16.48 12.20 -15.89
N VAL A 364 17.03 11.45 -14.94
CA VAL A 364 17.27 11.92 -13.56
C VAL A 364 18.70 11.57 -13.18
N GLY A 365 19.53 12.59 -12.91
CA GLY A 365 20.96 12.39 -12.66
C GLY A 365 21.68 11.74 -13.84
N GLY A 366 21.25 12.06 -15.08
CA GLY A 366 21.78 11.48 -16.32
C GLY A 366 21.34 10.05 -16.62
N GLN A 367 20.44 9.46 -15.82
CA GLN A 367 19.90 8.11 -16.04
C GLN A 367 18.51 8.17 -16.67
N GLU A 368 18.29 7.42 -17.75
CA GLU A 368 16.98 7.31 -18.40
C GLU A 368 16.00 6.50 -17.54
N ILE A 369 14.79 7.02 -17.37
CA ILE A 369 13.76 6.41 -16.52
C ILE A 369 12.65 5.82 -17.38
N ALA A 370 12.47 4.51 -17.31
CA ALA A 370 11.40 3.79 -18.01
C ALA A 370 10.11 3.71 -17.20
N VAL A 371 10.22 3.48 -15.89
CA VAL A 371 9.07 3.32 -14.99
C VAL A 371 9.27 4.13 -13.74
N ILE A 372 8.21 4.80 -13.28
CA ILE A 372 8.20 5.64 -12.08
C ILE A 372 7.19 5.05 -11.11
N TYR A 373 7.68 4.47 -10.02
CA TYR A 373 6.86 3.87 -8.99
C TYR A 373 6.77 4.79 -7.77
N PHE A 374 5.57 5.29 -7.49
CA PHE A 374 5.34 6.20 -6.38
C PHE A 374 5.19 5.46 -5.06
N ARG A 375 6.12 5.73 -4.14
CA ARG A 375 6.04 5.45 -2.70
C ARG A 375 5.90 6.73 -1.87
N ALA A 376 5.60 7.85 -2.52
CA ALA A 376 5.35 9.18 -1.96
C ALA A 376 4.40 9.97 -2.89
N GLY A 377 4.13 11.23 -2.56
CA GLY A 377 3.32 12.14 -3.37
C GLY A 377 1.82 11.99 -3.19
N TYR A 378 1.37 11.25 -2.16
CA TYR A 378 -0.04 11.00 -1.84
C TYR A 378 -0.54 11.83 -0.64
N THR A 379 0.34 12.60 0.00
CA THR A 379 0.01 13.51 1.10
C THR A 379 0.53 14.92 0.81
N PRO A 380 -0.16 15.98 1.26
CA PRO A 380 0.34 17.35 1.15
C PRO A 380 1.73 17.54 1.77
N ASN A 381 2.09 16.74 2.77
CA ASN A 381 3.38 16.81 3.45
C ASN A 381 4.57 16.46 2.54
N ASP A 382 4.33 15.75 1.44
CA ASP A 382 5.35 15.45 0.42
C ASP A 382 5.58 16.64 -0.53
N TYR A 383 4.86 17.75 -0.34
CA TYR A 383 4.93 18.95 -1.17
C TYR A 383 5.20 20.21 -0.33
N PRO A 384 6.32 20.28 0.40
CA PRO A 384 6.66 21.44 1.22
C PRO A 384 6.88 22.71 0.40
N SER A 385 7.15 22.60 -0.90
CA SER A 385 7.39 23.74 -1.78
C SER A 385 6.83 23.52 -3.20
N GLU A 386 7.04 24.52 -4.07
CA GLU A 386 6.72 24.40 -5.50
C GLU A 386 7.65 23.43 -6.25
N SER A 387 8.80 23.09 -5.66
CA SER A 387 9.76 22.14 -6.24
C SER A 387 9.11 20.78 -6.48
N GLU A 388 8.43 20.25 -5.48
CA GLU A 388 7.83 18.92 -5.55
C GLU A 388 6.66 18.87 -6.53
N TRP A 389 5.92 19.97 -6.68
CA TRP A 389 4.86 20.10 -7.66
C TRP A 389 5.41 20.20 -9.09
N ARG A 390 6.53 20.90 -9.31
CA ARG A 390 7.22 20.91 -10.60
C ARG A 390 7.76 19.53 -10.96
N ALA A 391 8.40 18.84 -10.01
CA ALA A 391 8.84 17.46 -10.21
C ALA A 391 7.67 16.53 -10.57
N ARG A 392 6.55 16.63 -9.85
CA ARG A 392 5.36 15.82 -10.17
C ARG A 392 4.84 16.11 -11.57
N LEU A 393 4.79 17.38 -11.98
CA LEU A 393 4.38 17.74 -13.34
C LEU A 393 5.38 17.24 -14.41
N LEU A 394 6.69 17.39 -14.16
CA LEU A 394 7.77 16.92 -15.04
C LEU A 394 7.65 15.41 -15.30
N VAL A 395 7.47 14.64 -14.22
CA VAL A 395 7.22 13.20 -14.26
C VAL A 395 5.99 12.89 -15.10
N GLU A 396 4.86 13.55 -14.84
CA GLU A 396 3.62 13.30 -15.58
C GLU A 396 3.74 13.70 -17.06
N GLN A 397 4.59 14.66 -17.42
CA GLN A 397 4.87 15.04 -18.81
C GLN A 397 5.73 14.00 -19.56
N SER A 398 6.58 13.26 -18.87
CA SER A 398 7.51 12.29 -19.46
C SER A 398 6.87 11.07 -20.15
N SER A 399 7.59 10.45 -21.08
CA SER A 399 7.24 9.17 -21.71
C SER A 399 7.31 7.97 -20.77
N ALA A 400 7.96 8.11 -19.60
CA ALA A 400 8.06 7.04 -18.61
C ALA A 400 6.68 6.54 -18.18
N ILE A 401 6.58 5.27 -17.81
CA ILE A 401 5.35 4.64 -17.33
C ILE A 401 5.18 5.00 -15.86
N LYS A 402 4.10 5.70 -15.50
CA LYS A 402 3.85 6.05 -14.10
C LYS A 402 3.03 4.95 -13.43
N CYS A 403 3.36 4.66 -12.18
CA CYS A 403 2.65 3.74 -11.31
C CYS A 403 2.38 4.43 -9.96
N PRO A 404 1.24 5.11 -9.80
CA PRO A 404 0.22 5.41 -10.83
C PRO A 404 0.51 6.70 -11.60
N SER A 405 -0.14 6.89 -12.76
CA SER A 405 -0.31 8.20 -13.38
C SER A 405 -1.26 9.10 -12.59
N ILE A 406 -1.32 10.39 -12.94
CA ILE A 406 -2.19 11.35 -12.26
C ILE A 406 -3.67 10.97 -12.33
N SER A 407 -4.14 10.39 -13.44
CA SER A 407 -5.54 9.96 -13.58
C SER A 407 -5.85 8.78 -12.68
N TYR A 408 -4.96 7.78 -12.61
CA TYR A 408 -5.08 6.66 -11.67
C TYR A 408 -5.05 7.11 -10.21
N HIS A 409 -4.21 8.11 -9.86
CA HIS A 409 -4.20 8.70 -8.52
C HIS A 409 -5.57 9.33 -8.21
N LEU A 410 -6.11 10.17 -9.10
CA LEU A 410 -7.43 10.80 -8.92
C LEU A 410 -8.57 9.76 -8.79
N THR A 411 -8.50 8.66 -9.54
CA THR A 411 -9.47 7.55 -9.43
C THR A 411 -9.51 6.94 -8.03
N GLY A 412 -8.40 6.93 -7.30
CA GLY A 412 -8.32 6.42 -5.92
C GLY A 412 -8.94 7.32 -4.86
N THR A 413 -9.34 8.55 -5.21
CA THR A 413 -9.93 9.47 -4.24
C THR A 413 -11.25 8.93 -3.69
N LYS A 414 -11.51 9.21 -2.41
CA LYS A 414 -12.74 8.81 -1.73
C LYS A 414 -13.98 9.37 -2.44
N LYS A 415 -13.88 10.57 -3.01
CA LYS A 415 -14.95 11.17 -3.81
C LYS A 415 -15.27 10.35 -5.06
N ILE A 416 -14.29 9.83 -5.79
CA ILE A 416 -14.55 8.95 -6.95
C ILE A 416 -15.15 7.62 -6.50
N GLN A 417 -14.67 7.02 -5.40
CA GLN A 417 -15.30 5.83 -4.81
C GLN A 417 -16.80 6.07 -4.54
N GLN A 418 -17.15 7.22 -3.95
CA GLN A 418 -18.53 7.60 -3.68
C GLN A 418 -19.34 7.84 -4.96
N GLU A 419 -18.78 8.50 -5.97
CA GLU A 419 -19.45 8.74 -7.24
C GLU A 419 -19.73 7.43 -8.01
N LEU A 420 -18.81 6.47 -7.97
CA LEU A 420 -18.99 5.13 -8.57
C LEU A 420 -20.10 4.33 -7.90
N ALA A 421 -20.41 4.60 -6.63
CA ALA A 421 -21.51 3.96 -5.91
C ALA A 421 -22.91 4.48 -6.32
N LYS A 422 -22.99 5.59 -7.06
CA LYS A 422 -24.28 6.10 -7.53
C LYS A 422 -24.94 5.16 -8.55
N PRO A 423 -26.29 5.10 -8.59
CA PRO A 423 -26.99 4.32 -9.60
C PRO A 423 -26.54 4.66 -11.02
N ASN A 424 -26.39 3.64 -11.87
CA ASN A 424 -26.03 3.74 -13.29
C ASN A 424 -24.62 4.27 -13.61
N VAL A 425 -23.78 4.61 -12.61
CA VAL A 425 -22.43 5.12 -12.88
C VAL A 425 -21.46 4.00 -13.26
N LEU A 426 -21.51 2.84 -12.59
CA LEU A 426 -20.67 1.68 -12.97
C LEU A 426 -20.92 1.22 -14.41
N GLU A 427 -22.15 1.26 -14.89
CA GLU A 427 -22.54 0.88 -16.27
C GLU A 427 -21.89 1.76 -17.34
N ARG A 428 -21.41 2.96 -16.99
CA ARG A 428 -20.64 3.80 -17.93
C ARG A 428 -19.27 3.21 -18.22
N PHE A 429 -18.72 2.45 -17.28
CA PHE A 429 -17.35 1.93 -17.34
C PHE A 429 -17.33 0.43 -17.60
N LEU A 430 -18.33 -0.32 -17.15
CA LEU A 430 -18.38 -1.77 -17.29
C LEU A 430 -19.66 -2.21 -18.01
N GLU A 431 -19.54 -3.22 -18.86
CA GLU A 431 -20.65 -3.75 -19.64
C GLU A 431 -21.22 -5.03 -19.02
N ASN A 432 -20.35 -5.89 -18.48
CA ASN A 432 -20.72 -7.17 -17.89
C ASN A 432 -21.56 -6.98 -16.62
N LYS A 433 -22.83 -7.38 -16.69
CA LYS A 433 -23.79 -7.22 -15.60
C LYS A 433 -23.42 -8.04 -14.36
N ASP A 434 -22.78 -9.18 -14.52
CA ASP A 434 -22.33 -10.01 -13.40
C ASP A 434 -21.18 -9.35 -12.66
N ASP A 435 -20.22 -8.79 -13.38
CA ASP A 435 -19.07 -8.07 -12.79
C ASP A 435 -19.54 -6.82 -12.04
N ILE A 436 -20.49 -6.07 -12.63
CA ILE A 436 -21.11 -4.91 -11.98
C ILE A 436 -21.86 -5.35 -10.70
N SER A 437 -22.59 -6.47 -10.76
CA SER A 437 -23.30 -7.01 -9.60
C SER A 437 -22.34 -7.40 -8.47
N LYS A 438 -21.22 -8.06 -8.81
CA LYS A 438 -20.15 -8.41 -7.86
C LYS A 438 -19.55 -7.18 -7.20
N LEU A 439 -19.20 -6.15 -7.98
CA LEU A 439 -18.65 -4.89 -7.47
C LEU A 439 -19.66 -4.19 -6.55
N ARG A 440 -20.91 -4.05 -6.97
CA ARG A 440 -21.97 -3.46 -6.14
C ARG A 440 -22.16 -4.17 -4.81
N LYS A 441 -22.09 -5.50 -4.80
CA LYS A 441 -22.26 -6.31 -3.59
C LYS A 441 -21.23 -5.97 -2.50
N CYS A 442 -20.05 -5.46 -2.88
CA CYS A 442 -19.04 -5.04 -1.92
C CYS A 442 -19.09 -3.54 -1.57
N PHE A 443 -19.96 -2.73 -2.17
CA PHE A 443 -20.07 -1.33 -1.79
C PHE A 443 -20.85 -1.18 -0.49
N ALA A 444 -20.24 -0.54 0.49
CA ALA A 444 -20.97 -0.02 1.65
C ALA A 444 -21.82 1.19 1.22
N GLY A 445 -22.69 1.67 2.12
CA GLY A 445 -23.36 2.95 1.93
C GLY A 445 -22.34 4.08 1.74
N LEU A 446 -22.44 4.81 0.63
CA LEU A 446 -21.53 5.89 0.24
C LEU A 446 -22.33 7.08 -0.27
N TRP A 447 -22.17 8.24 0.36
CA TRP A 447 -23.01 9.41 0.10
C TRP A 447 -22.20 10.69 -0.06
N SER A 448 -22.66 11.54 -0.98
CA SER A 448 -22.25 12.95 -1.03
C SER A 448 -22.97 13.71 0.08
N LEU A 449 -22.32 14.71 0.66
CA LEU A 449 -22.93 15.58 1.67
C LEU A 449 -23.91 16.61 1.09
N ASP A 450 -24.18 16.54 -0.20
CA ASP A 450 -25.22 17.33 -0.87
C ASP A 450 -26.63 16.84 -0.57
N ASP A 451 -26.75 15.58 -0.13
CA ASP A 451 -28.01 15.01 0.30
C ASP A 451 -28.28 15.39 1.76
N SER A 452 -29.12 16.41 1.95
CA SER A 452 -29.48 16.91 3.28
C SER A 452 -30.16 15.86 4.15
N SER A 453 -30.82 14.86 3.57
CA SER A 453 -31.46 13.79 4.34
C SER A 453 -30.41 12.89 5.01
N VAL A 454 -29.35 12.56 4.27
CA VAL A 454 -28.23 11.76 4.77
C VAL A 454 -27.44 12.55 5.82
N VAL A 455 -27.20 13.84 5.60
CA VAL A 455 -26.53 14.72 6.59
C VAL A 455 -27.31 14.74 7.91
N LYS A 456 -28.63 14.92 7.85
CA LYS A 456 -29.48 14.90 9.05
C LYS A 456 -29.40 13.57 9.79
N ASN A 457 -29.48 12.45 9.07
CA ASN A 457 -29.35 11.12 9.68
C ASN A 457 -27.98 10.92 10.34
N ALA A 458 -26.92 11.45 9.75
CA ALA A 458 -25.56 11.38 10.29
C ALA A 458 -25.36 12.25 11.53
N ILE A 459 -26.08 13.38 11.63
CA ILE A 459 -26.10 14.21 12.84
C ILE A 459 -26.86 13.50 13.96
N GLU A 460 -27.98 12.85 13.64
CA GLU A 460 -28.80 12.12 14.61
C GLU A 460 -28.11 10.86 15.15
N SER A 461 -27.47 10.08 14.28
CA SER A 461 -26.81 8.79 14.61
C SER A 461 -25.36 8.72 14.11
N PRO A 462 -24.45 9.58 14.61
CA PRO A 462 -23.11 9.74 14.08
C PRO A 462 -22.21 8.50 14.24
N GLU A 463 -22.51 7.63 15.20
CA GLU A 463 -21.81 6.38 15.45
C GLU A 463 -21.90 5.39 14.28
N LEU A 464 -22.92 5.50 13.43
CA LEU A 464 -23.17 4.65 12.27
C LEU A 464 -22.42 5.11 11.01
N PHE A 465 -21.70 6.22 11.08
CA PHE A 465 -21.04 6.82 9.92
C PHE A 465 -19.56 7.08 10.17
N VAL A 466 -18.83 7.17 9.05
CA VAL A 466 -17.46 7.65 8.98
C VAL A 466 -17.43 8.79 7.97
N LEU A 467 -16.91 9.94 8.39
CA LEU A 467 -16.70 11.09 7.53
C LEU A 467 -15.24 11.08 7.05
N LYS A 468 -15.03 11.05 5.73
CA LYS A 468 -13.70 10.88 5.13
C LYS A 468 -13.31 12.08 4.26
N PRO A 469 -12.19 12.77 4.55
CA PRO A 469 -11.64 13.77 3.65
C PRO A 469 -10.93 13.11 2.45
N GLN A 470 -10.55 13.91 1.44
CA GLN A 470 -9.74 13.45 0.30
C GLN A 470 -8.26 13.29 0.66
N ARG A 471 -7.95 12.33 1.53
CA ARG A 471 -6.58 12.02 1.98
C ARG A 471 -6.32 10.53 1.93
N GLU A 472 -5.05 10.18 1.79
CA GLU A 472 -4.52 8.80 1.84
C GLU A 472 -3.55 8.64 3.02
N GLY A 473 -3.25 7.40 3.39
CA GLY A 473 -2.21 7.08 4.40
C GLY A 473 -2.69 6.94 5.85
N GLY A 474 -4.00 7.00 6.11
CA GLY A 474 -4.61 6.83 7.44
C GLY A 474 -4.47 8.06 8.35
N GLY A 475 -5.23 8.11 9.45
CA GLY A 475 -5.17 9.21 10.43
C GLY A 475 -6.07 10.41 10.13
N ASN A 476 -6.89 10.36 9.08
CA ASN A 476 -7.65 11.51 8.58
C ASN A 476 -9.17 11.38 8.77
N ASN A 477 -9.66 10.21 9.16
CA ASN A 477 -11.10 9.95 9.20
C ASN A 477 -11.72 10.47 10.49
N ILE A 478 -12.99 10.84 10.42
CA ILE A 478 -13.75 11.39 11.54
C ILE A 478 -14.87 10.40 11.89
N TYR A 479 -15.07 10.18 13.20
CA TYR A 479 -15.96 9.15 13.74
C TYR A 479 -16.75 9.67 14.95
N GLY A 480 -17.91 9.05 15.22
CA GLY A 480 -18.68 9.31 16.43
C GLY A 480 -19.07 10.78 16.57
N ASP A 481 -19.11 11.31 17.80
CA ASP A 481 -19.57 12.68 18.06
C ASP A 481 -18.85 13.76 17.21
N ASN A 482 -17.58 13.55 16.85
CA ASN A 482 -16.85 14.46 15.96
C ASN A 482 -17.48 14.58 14.56
N VAL A 483 -18.16 13.52 14.06
CA VAL A 483 -18.95 13.59 12.81
C VAL A 483 -20.08 14.60 12.98
N ARG A 484 -20.85 14.50 14.08
CA ARG A 484 -21.95 15.42 14.38
C ARG A 484 -21.44 16.86 14.49
N GLU A 485 -20.39 17.08 15.27
CA GLU A 485 -19.81 18.41 15.47
C GLU A 485 -19.35 19.05 14.16
N ILE A 486 -18.65 18.30 13.31
CA ILE A 486 -18.15 18.81 12.03
C ILE A 486 -19.30 19.08 11.06
N LEU A 487 -20.30 18.19 10.97
CA LEU A 487 -21.46 18.43 10.09
C LEU A 487 -22.25 19.67 10.52
N LEU A 488 -22.52 19.86 11.82
CA LEU A 488 -23.20 21.05 12.33
C LEU A 488 -22.40 22.34 12.07
N LYS A 489 -21.07 22.28 12.24
CA LYS A 489 -20.17 23.40 11.93
C LYS A 489 -20.23 23.76 10.44
N LEU A 490 -20.13 22.78 9.55
CA LEU A 490 -20.15 22.98 8.10
C LEU A 490 -21.51 23.49 7.60
N GLU A 491 -22.61 23.15 8.27
CA GLU A 491 -23.93 23.74 7.98
C GLU A 491 -24.00 25.24 8.30
N GLN A 492 -23.22 25.71 9.28
CA GLN A 492 -23.15 27.13 9.68
C GLN A 492 -22.18 27.95 8.81
N GLU A 493 -21.02 27.37 8.45
CA GLU A 493 -19.95 28.06 7.72
C GLU A 493 -20.18 28.14 6.19
N GLY A 494 -21.15 27.39 5.68
CA GLY A 494 -21.53 27.37 4.27
C GLY A 494 -21.31 25.99 3.65
N ARG A 495 -22.32 25.48 2.94
CA ARG A 495 -22.37 24.11 2.38
C ARG A 495 -21.30 23.80 1.32
N GLU A 496 -20.47 24.76 0.91
CA GLU A 496 -19.39 24.50 -0.05
C GLU A 496 -18.27 23.65 0.55
N GLU A 497 -17.91 23.87 1.82
CA GLU A 497 -16.85 23.13 2.54
C GLU A 497 -17.16 21.64 2.72
N LEU A 498 -18.44 21.26 2.65
CA LEU A 498 -18.89 19.87 2.64
C LEU A 498 -18.28 19.06 1.47
N ALA A 499 -17.88 19.71 0.38
CA ALA A 499 -17.30 19.05 -0.79
C ALA A 499 -15.90 18.46 -0.56
N ALA A 500 -15.24 18.79 0.56
CA ALA A 500 -13.99 18.17 0.95
C ALA A 500 -14.16 16.73 1.47
N TYR A 501 -15.38 16.35 1.84
CA TYR A 501 -15.68 15.10 2.53
C TYR A 501 -16.67 14.22 1.77
N ILE A 502 -16.63 12.93 2.07
CA ILE A 502 -17.74 12.00 1.80
C ILE A 502 -18.22 11.38 3.12
N LEU A 503 -19.48 10.93 3.12
CA LEU A 503 -20.00 10.11 4.21
C LEU A 503 -20.03 8.65 3.79
N MET A 504 -19.58 7.78 4.68
CA MET A 504 -19.58 6.33 4.47
C MET A 504 -20.26 5.63 5.64
N GLN A 505 -20.97 4.54 5.35
CA GLN A 505 -21.48 3.61 6.35
C GLN A 505 -20.30 3.07 7.18
N ARG A 506 -20.40 3.14 8.51
CA ARG A 506 -19.46 2.47 9.39
C ARG A 506 -19.72 0.97 9.35
N ILE A 507 -18.65 0.20 9.13
CA ILE A 507 -18.68 -1.26 9.13
C ILE A 507 -18.29 -1.74 10.52
N PHE A 508 -18.99 -2.75 11.03
CA PHE A 508 -18.76 -3.28 12.37
C PHE A 508 -18.36 -4.76 12.29
N PRO A 509 -17.05 -5.08 12.16
CA PRO A 509 -16.58 -6.46 12.14
C PRO A 509 -16.74 -7.16 13.49
N THR A 510 -16.75 -8.49 13.48
CA THR A 510 -16.70 -9.27 14.72
C THR A 510 -15.33 -9.07 15.37
N ALA A 511 -15.33 -8.51 16.58
CA ALA A 511 -14.10 -8.44 17.37
C ALA A 511 -13.71 -9.83 17.89
N SER A 512 -12.41 -10.11 17.90
CA SER A 512 -11.85 -11.34 18.45
C SER A 512 -10.59 -11.05 19.24
N SER A 513 -10.26 -11.90 20.22
CA SER A 513 -9.03 -11.73 20.99
C SER A 513 -7.82 -12.00 20.11
N ALA A 514 -6.86 -11.08 20.13
CA ALA A 514 -5.58 -11.17 19.45
C ALA A 514 -4.45 -10.77 20.40
N PHE A 515 -3.26 -11.32 20.15
CA PHE A 515 -2.03 -10.90 20.83
C PHE A 515 -1.26 -9.97 19.88
N LEU A 516 -1.21 -8.69 20.19
CA LEU A 516 -0.57 -7.66 19.36
C LEU A 516 0.84 -7.41 19.91
N VAL A 517 1.87 -7.60 19.08
CA VAL A 517 3.27 -7.46 19.46
C VAL A 517 3.84 -6.15 18.91
N ARG A 518 4.39 -5.33 19.80
CA ARG A 518 5.02 -4.04 19.50
C ARG A 518 6.18 -3.80 20.45
N ASP A 519 7.32 -3.36 19.93
CA ASP A 519 8.51 -3.02 20.72
C ASP A 519 8.95 -4.16 21.67
N GLY A 520 8.83 -5.40 21.21
CA GLY A 520 9.15 -6.61 21.99
C GLY A 520 8.11 -7.00 23.05
N ILE A 521 7.02 -6.25 23.17
CA ILE A 521 5.97 -6.44 24.18
C ILE A 521 4.69 -6.91 23.49
N TYR A 522 4.01 -7.90 24.06
CA TYR A 522 2.71 -8.33 23.58
C TYR A 522 1.58 -7.79 24.47
N HIS A 523 0.45 -7.47 23.84
CA HIS A 523 -0.79 -7.07 24.50
C HIS A 523 -1.93 -7.96 24.02
N GLN A 524 -2.69 -8.54 24.94
CA GLN A 524 -3.90 -9.27 24.60
C GLN A 524 -5.08 -8.30 24.55
N GLU A 525 -5.69 -8.15 23.38
CA GLU A 525 -6.74 -7.18 23.13
C GLU A 525 -7.87 -7.78 22.33
N ASN A 526 -9.07 -7.21 22.44
CA ASN A 526 -10.13 -7.45 21.45
C ASN A 526 -9.82 -6.62 20.20
N ALA A 527 -9.67 -7.28 19.08
CA ALA A 527 -9.22 -6.68 17.83
C ALA A 527 -10.18 -6.96 16.67
N ILE A 528 -10.16 -6.05 15.70
CA ILE A 528 -10.82 -6.19 14.40
C ILE A 528 -9.77 -6.10 13.29
N SER A 529 -10.03 -6.80 12.20
CA SER A 529 -9.11 -6.89 11.07
C SER A 529 -9.71 -6.33 9.79
N GLU A 530 -8.82 -5.79 8.97
CA GLU A 530 -9.10 -5.26 7.64
C GLU A 530 -8.24 -6.00 6.62
N LEU A 531 -8.89 -6.58 5.61
CA LEU A 531 -8.27 -7.38 4.56
C LEU A 531 -7.98 -6.50 3.34
N GLY A 532 -6.71 -6.31 3.01
CA GLY A 532 -6.26 -5.71 1.76
C GLY A 532 -5.91 -6.77 0.73
N ILE A 533 -6.54 -6.73 -0.45
CA ILE A 533 -6.17 -7.55 -1.60
C ILE A 533 -5.33 -6.70 -2.55
N TYR A 534 -4.08 -7.11 -2.75
CA TYR A 534 -3.24 -6.50 -3.76
C TYR A 534 -3.65 -6.98 -5.15
N SER A 535 -3.47 -6.12 -6.14
CA SER A 535 -3.67 -6.45 -7.54
C SER A 535 -2.72 -5.66 -8.43
N ALA A 536 -2.40 -6.24 -9.58
CA ALA A 536 -1.54 -5.61 -10.58
C ALA A 536 -2.22 -5.60 -11.95
N TYR A 537 -2.10 -4.46 -12.63
CA TYR A 537 -2.65 -4.23 -13.94
C TYR A 537 -1.58 -3.66 -14.86
N LEU A 538 -1.42 -4.24 -16.05
CA LEU A 538 -0.58 -3.71 -17.10
C LEU A 538 -1.26 -3.86 -18.44
N ARG A 539 -1.36 -2.76 -19.18
CA ARG A 539 -1.90 -2.74 -20.53
C ARG A 539 -0.97 -1.95 -21.42
N ASN A 540 -0.81 -2.40 -22.67
CA ASN A 540 -0.20 -1.63 -23.75
C ASN A 540 -1.23 -1.50 -24.88
N LYS A 541 -1.70 -0.28 -25.13
CA LYS A 541 -2.81 0.04 -26.05
C LYS A 541 -4.05 -0.77 -25.69
N GLU A 542 -4.46 -1.69 -26.56
CA GLU A 542 -5.63 -2.55 -26.38
C GLU A 542 -5.31 -3.88 -25.69
N LYS A 543 -4.02 -4.25 -25.63
CA LYS A 543 -3.58 -5.54 -25.08
C LYS A 543 -3.41 -5.44 -23.56
N VAL A 544 -4.27 -6.14 -22.83
CA VAL A 544 -4.05 -6.42 -21.40
C VAL A 544 -2.95 -7.46 -21.28
N ILE A 545 -1.84 -7.08 -20.64
CA ILE A 545 -0.66 -7.92 -20.41
C ILE A 545 -0.72 -8.59 -19.04
N MET A 546 -1.27 -7.89 -18.05
CA MET A 546 -1.46 -8.38 -16.69
C MET A 546 -2.76 -7.80 -16.12
N ASN A 547 -3.56 -8.65 -15.48
CA ASN A 547 -4.74 -8.22 -14.71
C ASN A 547 -5.01 -9.25 -13.62
N ASP A 548 -4.16 -9.25 -12.59
CA ASP A 548 -4.07 -10.35 -11.63
C ASP A 548 -4.29 -9.87 -10.19
N GLN A 549 -4.78 -10.80 -9.36
CA GLN A 549 -4.72 -10.68 -7.90
C GLN A 549 -3.32 -11.04 -7.41
N CYS A 550 -2.74 -10.20 -6.55
CA CYS A 550 -1.31 -10.22 -6.24
C CYS A 550 -0.97 -10.37 -4.75
N GLY A 551 -1.57 -11.35 -4.09
CA GLY A 551 -1.39 -11.54 -2.65
C GLY A 551 -2.25 -10.60 -1.80
N TYR A 552 -1.90 -10.48 -0.51
CA TYR A 552 -2.74 -9.78 0.45
C TYR A 552 -1.95 -9.13 1.59
N LEU A 553 -2.67 -8.28 2.33
CA LEU A 553 -2.29 -7.66 3.58
C LEU A 553 -3.45 -7.83 4.54
N VAL A 554 -3.17 -8.10 5.81
CA VAL A 554 -4.16 -7.89 6.87
C VAL A 554 -3.61 -6.85 7.83
N ARG A 555 -4.48 -5.91 8.21
CA ARG A 555 -4.20 -4.95 9.27
C ARG A 555 -5.14 -5.26 10.42
N THR A 556 -4.59 -5.46 11.60
CA THR A 556 -5.37 -5.74 12.82
C THR A 556 -5.16 -4.62 13.82
N LYS A 557 -6.25 -4.16 14.43
CA LYS A 557 -6.24 -3.08 15.41
C LYS A 557 -7.17 -3.39 16.56
N VAL A 558 -6.93 -2.76 17.72
CA VAL A 558 -7.86 -2.84 18.86
C VAL A 558 -9.25 -2.34 18.42
N SER A 559 -10.31 -3.03 18.83
CA SER A 559 -11.68 -2.78 18.37
C SER A 559 -12.22 -1.40 18.75
N SER A 560 -11.69 -0.81 19.82
CA SER A 560 -11.98 0.56 20.26
C SER A 560 -11.27 1.63 19.43
N SER A 561 -10.26 1.26 18.62
CA SER A 561 -9.49 2.22 17.81
C SER A 561 -10.24 2.59 16.54
N ASN A 562 -10.48 3.89 16.37
CA ASN A 562 -11.05 4.43 15.15
C ASN A 562 -10.05 4.37 13.97
N GLU A 563 -8.76 4.58 14.23
CA GLU A 563 -7.71 4.62 13.21
C GLU A 563 -7.03 3.26 12.98
N GLY A 564 -6.50 3.04 11.77
CA GLY A 564 -5.94 1.74 11.32
C GLY A 564 -4.56 1.78 10.67
N GLY A 565 -3.90 2.94 10.64
CA GLY A 565 -2.57 3.07 10.03
C GLY A 565 -1.47 2.40 10.85
N ILE A 566 -0.75 1.43 10.28
CA ILE A 566 0.44 0.82 10.90
C ILE A 566 1.56 1.85 11.03
N ALA A 567 1.84 2.57 9.94
CA ALA A 567 2.82 3.66 9.92
C ALA A 567 2.44 4.83 10.84
N ALA A 568 1.19 4.94 11.25
CA ALA A 568 0.73 5.90 12.26
C ALA A 568 0.78 5.35 13.69
N GLY A 569 0.82 4.03 13.87
CA GLY A 569 0.98 3.34 15.16
C GLY A 569 -0.30 2.71 15.72
N TYR A 570 -1.41 2.74 14.97
CA TYR A 570 -2.73 2.29 15.44
C TYR A 570 -3.01 0.81 15.20
N ALA A 571 -2.36 0.22 14.20
CA ALA A 571 -2.55 -1.17 13.80
C ALA A 571 -1.23 -1.95 13.80
N VAL A 572 -1.36 -3.25 13.67
CA VAL A 572 -0.28 -4.21 13.44
C VAL A 572 -0.52 -4.97 12.14
N LEU A 573 0.56 -5.49 11.54
CA LEU A 573 0.46 -6.42 10.42
C LEU A 573 -0.09 -7.77 10.89
N ASP A 574 -0.85 -8.45 10.05
CA ASP A 574 -1.43 -9.75 10.36
C ASP A 574 -1.52 -10.60 9.07
N SER A 575 -1.91 -11.86 9.19
CA SER A 575 -2.34 -12.70 8.07
C SER A 575 -3.70 -13.35 8.39
N ILE A 576 -4.22 -14.16 7.47
CA ILE A 576 -5.50 -14.86 7.69
C ILE A 576 -5.31 -16.36 7.90
N TYR A 577 -6.19 -16.94 8.70
CA TYR A 577 -6.37 -18.38 8.85
C TYR A 577 -7.74 -18.76 8.28
N LEU A 578 -7.75 -19.47 7.15
CA LEU A 578 -8.98 -19.83 6.44
C LEU A 578 -9.75 -20.93 7.19
N ASN A 579 -10.95 -20.59 7.67
CA ASN A 579 -11.82 -21.54 8.38
C ASN A 579 -12.71 -22.36 7.46
#